data_AF-A0A0F5Q0N1-F1
#
_entry.id   AF-A0A0F5Q0N1-F1
#
_cell.length_a   1.000
_cell.length_b   1.000
_cell.length_c   1.000
_cell.angle_alpha   90.00
_cell.angle_beta   90.00
_cell.angle_gamma   90.00
#
_symmetry.space_group_name_H-M   'P 1'
#
loop_
_entity.id
_entity.type
_entity.pdbx_description
1 polymer ?
#
loop_
_entity_poly.entity_id
_entity_poly.type
_entity_poly.pdbx_seq_one_letter_code
_entity_poly.pdbx_strand_id
1 'polypeptide(L)'
;MRQPVEWSWAAASAAFFIHNAEEVLFGLPDWAAAHPQVGWIATAMPQQRFGAMVILLSVIVVALAVIGTLRPLCWTRFVLRLFAGIMLLNAASHIELSLLTGSIMPGLWTAVVLLLPMMGWIAVRPAPIPHAPSTAGHVP
;
A
#
# COMPACT_ATOMS: atom_id res chain seq x y z
N MET A 1 -24.04 4.86 3.06
CA MET A 1 -23.90 3.42 2.69
C MET A 1 -22.54 2.92 3.16
N ARG A 2 -22.46 1.80 3.89
CA ARG A 2 -21.17 1.19 4.28
C ARG A 2 -20.61 0.46 3.04
N GLN A 3 -19.66 1.05 2.33
CA GLN A 3 -18.87 0.34 1.30
C GLN A 3 -18.21 -0.89 1.95
N PRO A 4 -18.41 -2.11 1.43
CA PRO A 4 -17.88 -3.31 2.06
C PRO A 4 -16.35 -3.39 1.97
N VAL A 5 -15.76 -4.11 2.92
CA VAL A 5 -14.29 -4.22 3.13
C VAL A 5 -13.57 -4.76 1.89
N GLU A 6 -14.26 -5.57 1.10
CA GLU A 6 -13.81 -6.11 -0.18
C GLU A 6 -13.42 -5.02 -1.20
N TRP A 7 -14.18 -3.93 -1.31
CA TRP A 7 -13.81 -2.81 -2.19
C TRP A 7 -12.54 -2.10 -1.74
N SER A 8 -12.34 -1.98 -0.42
CA SER A 8 -11.14 -1.33 0.11
C SER A 8 -9.90 -2.20 -0.12
N TRP A 9 -10.02 -3.52 -0.01
CA TRP A 9 -8.95 -4.47 -0.39
C TRP A 9 -8.65 -4.43 -1.89
N ALA A 10 -9.69 -4.47 -2.73
CA ALA A 10 -9.52 -4.41 -4.18
C ALA A 10 -8.85 -3.10 -4.61
N ALA A 11 -9.33 -1.96 -4.09
CA ALA A 11 -8.79 -0.65 -4.41
C ALA A 11 -7.36 -0.45 -3.90
N ALA A 12 -7.06 -0.88 -2.66
CA ALA A 12 -5.71 -0.84 -2.12
C ALA A 12 -4.74 -1.71 -2.93
N SER A 13 -5.16 -2.92 -3.30
CA SER A 13 -4.34 -3.83 -4.11
C SER A 13 -4.08 -3.24 -5.50
N ALA A 14 -5.13 -2.74 -6.18
CA ALA A 14 -4.99 -2.11 -7.49
C ALA A 14 -4.04 -0.90 -7.44
N ALA A 15 -4.20 -0.05 -6.43
CA ALA A 15 -3.33 1.11 -6.24
C ALA A 15 -1.85 0.71 -6.03
N PHE A 16 -1.62 -0.32 -5.21
CA PHE A 16 -0.30 -0.89 -4.99
C PHE A 16 0.32 -1.46 -6.27
N PHE A 17 -0.45 -2.22 -7.06
CA PHE A 17 0.01 -2.77 -8.33
C PHE A 17 0.40 -1.70 -9.33
N ILE A 18 -0.45 -0.69 -9.49
CA ILE A 18 -0.23 0.40 -10.44
C ILE A 18 1.03 1.19 -10.04
N HIS A 19 1.20 1.45 -8.74
CA HIS A 19 2.38 2.13 -8.22
C HIS A 19 3.68 1.34 -8.47
N ASN A 20 3.69 0.07 -8.10
CA ASN A 20 4.86 -0.79 -8.36
C ASN A 20 5.16 -0.98 -9.85
N ALA A 21 4.12 -1.00 -10.69
CA ALA A 21 4.30 -1.06 -12.14
C ALA A 21 5.01 0.20 -12.64
N GLU A 22 4.68 1.38 -12.12
CA GLU A 22 5.42 2.62 -12.41
C GLU A 22 6.90 2.46 -12.01
N GLU A 23 7.20 2.04 -10.77
CA GLU A 23 8.57 1.89 -10.30
C GLU A 23 9.40 0.91 -11.16
N VAL A 24 8.80 -0.21 -11.57
CA VAL A 24 9.46 -1.22 -12.42
C VAL A 24 9.65 -0.71 -13.84
N LEU A 25 8.63 -0.07 -14.43
CA LEU A 25 8.69 0.40 -15.82
C LEU A 25 9.61 1.60 -16.00
N PHE A 26 9.69 2.47 -15.00
CA PHE A 26 10.52 3.69 -15.03
C PHE A 26 11.85 3.55 -14.29
N GLY A 27 12.19 2.34 -13.83
CA GLY A 27 13.56 2.00 -13.40
C GLY A 27 13.96 2.62 -12.06
N LEU A 28 13.20 2.38 -10.98
CA LEU A 28 13.51 2.91 -9.66
C LEU A 28 14.97 2.63 -9.20
N PRO A 29 15.48 1.39 -9.27
CA PRO A 29 16.89 1.10 -9.02
C PRO A 29 17.90 1.93 -9.81
N ASP A 30 17.67 2.13 -11.11
CA ASP A 30 18.57 2.91 -11.97
C ASP A 30 18.52 4.40 -11.60
N TRP A 31 17.32 4.92 -11.31
CA TRP A 31 17.15 6.26 -10.76
C TRP A 31 17.92 6.41 -9.45
N ALA A 32 17.80 5.45 -8.53
CA ALA A 32 18.48 5.55 -7.24
C ALA A 32 20.01 5.46 -7.37
N ALA A 33 20.51 4.64 -8.30
CA ALA A 33 21.94 4.57 -8.61
C ALA A 33 22.50 5.88 -9.17
N ALA A 34 21.69 6.66 -9.89
CA ALA A 34 22.06 7.99 -10.41
C ALA A 34 22.03 9.11 -9.34
N HIS A 35 21.48 8.86 -8.15
CA HIS A 35 21.33 9.84 -7.07
C HIS A 35 22.05 9.38 -5.78
N PRO A 36 23.39 9.43 -5.72
CA PRO A 36 24.17 8.87 -4.61
C PRO A 36 23.87 9.52 -3.25
N GLN A 37 23.36 10.75 -3.21
CA GLN A 37 22.90 11.41 -1.99
C GLN A 37 21.76 10.68 -1.26
N VAL A 38 21.03 9.80 -1.96
CA VAL A 38 20.00 8.92 -1.37
C VAL A 38 20.46 7.46 -1.31
N GLY A 39 21.78 7.21 -1.40
CA GLY A 39 22.37 5.87 -1.47
C GLY A 39 22.10 4.95 -0.27
N TRP A 40 21.62 5.49 0.86
CA TRP A 40 21.13 4.70 1.99
C TRP A 40 19.83 3.92 1.67
N ILE A 41 19.05 4.38 0.68
CA ILE A 41 17.84 3.71 0.18
C ILE A 41 18.21 2.62 -0.83
N ALA A 42 19.33 2.79 -1.53
CA ALA A 42 19.76 1.91 -2.60
C ALA A 42 21.08 1.21 -2.23
N THR A 43 20.99 0.11 -1.49
CA THR A 43 21.90 -1.00 -1.81
C THR A 43 21.57 -1.41 -3.24
N ALA A 44 22.40 -1.00 -4.21
CA ALA A 44 22.18 -1.14 -5.65
C ALA A 44 21.74 -2.58 -6.00
N MET A 45 20.43 -2.79 -6.00
CA MET A 45 19.82 -4.05 -6.39
C MET A 45 19.60 -3.98 -7.90
N PRO A 46 20.08 -4.95 -8.68
CA PRO A 46 19.78 -5.00 -10.11
C PRO A 46 18.28 -4.94 -10.37
N GLN A 47 17.85 -4.23 -11.42
CA GLN A 47 16.44 -4.05 -11.80
C GLN A 47 15.65 -5.37 -11.84
N GLN A 48 16.28 -6.46 -12.27
CA GLN A 48 15.64 -7.78 -12.33
C GLN A 48 15.30 -8.32 -10.94
N ARG A 49 16.20 -8.15 -9.96
CA ARG A 49 15.95 -8.57 -8.58
C ARG A 49 14.87 -7.70 -7.94
N PHE A 50 14.88 -6.40 -8.22
CA PHE A 50 13.83 -5.49 -7.76
C PHE A 50 12.45 -5.93 -8.27
N GLY A 51 12.32 -6.16 -9.58
CA GLY A 51 11.07 -6.64 -10.18
C GLY A 51 10.59 -7.98 -9.57
N ALA A 52 11.50 -8.91 -9.30
CA ALA A 52 11.15 -10.17 -8.62
C ALA A 52 10.60 -9.96 -7.20
N MET A 53 11.20 -9.05 -6.43
CA MET A 53 10.72 -8.70 -5.08
C MET A 53 9.35 -8.00 -5.13
N VAL A 54 9.15 -7.10 -6.09
CA VAL A 54 7.87 -6.44 -6.36
C VAL A 54 6.78 -7.47 -6.68
N ILE A 55 7.07 -8.46 -7.53
CA ILE A 55 6.12 -9.53 -7.86
C ILE A 55 5.79 -10.35 -6.60
N LEU A 56 6.79 -10.75 -5.82
CA LEU A 56 6.57 -11.52 -4.60
C LEU A 56 5.71 -10.76 -3.58
N LEU A 57 6.01 -9.48 -3.36
CA LEU A 57 5.23 -8.63 -2.47
C LEU A 57 3.79 -8.45 -2.98
N SER A 58 3.63 -8.33 -4.29
CA SER A 58 2.32 -8.26 -4.93
C SER A 58 1.48 -9.53 -4.75
N VAL A 59 2.10 -10.71 -4.85
CA VAL A 59 1.42 -11.98 -4.55
C VAL A 59 0.95 -12.02 -3.10
N ILE A 60 1.77 -11.53 -2.16
CA ILE A 60 1.40 -11.45 -0.73
C ILE A 60 0.20 -10.52 -0.54
N VAL A 61 0.20 -9.34 -1.15
CA VAL A 61 -0.92 -8.38 -1.05
C VAL A 61 -2.20 -8.98 -1.63
N VAL A 62 -2.13 -9.67 -2.77
CA VAL A 62 -3.29 -10.38 -3.35
C VAL A 62 -3.80 -11.47 -2.42
N ALA A 63 -2.91 -12.28 -1.83
CA ALA A 63 -3.32 -13.31 -0.89
C ALA A 63 -4.05 -12.70 0.33
N LEU A 64 -3.54 -11.58 0.87
CA LEU A 64 -4.21 -10.85 1.95
C LEU A 64 -5.56 -10.27 1.52
N ALA A 65 -5.67 -9.74 0.30
CA ALA A 65 -6.92 -9.23 -0.24
C ALA A 65 -7.97 -10.34 -0.43
N VAL A 66 -7.56 -11.50 -0.95
CA VAL A 66 -8.42 -12.68 -1.09
C VAL A 66 -8.88 -13.18 0.28
N ILE A 67 -7.97 -13.33 1.25
CA ILE A 67 -8.33 -13.73 2.63
C ILE A 67 -9.28 -12.70 3.25
N GLY A 68 -8.98 -11.40 3.11
CA GLY A 68 -9.79 -10.31 3.64
C GLY A 68 -11.19 -10.22 3.05
N THR A 69 -11.34 -10.65 1.79
CA THR A 69 -12.62 -10.71 1.06
C THR A 69 -13.42 -11.95 1.44
N LEU A 70 -12.80 -13.13 1.40
CA LEU A 70 -13.49 -14.40 1.68
C LEU A 70 -13.80 -14.60 3.17
N ARG A 71 -12.99 -14.02 4.05
CA ARG A 71 -13.12 -14.13 5.51
C ARG A 71 -12.92 -12.75 6.14
N PRO A 72 -13.96 -11.91 6.20
CA PRO A 72 -13.89 -10.56 6.76
C PRO A 72 -13.78 -10.59 8.30
N LEU A 73 -12.64 -11.07 8.79
CA LEU A 73 -12.28 -11.11 10.20
C LEU A 73 -11.91 -9.72 10.71
N CYS A 74 -12.02 -9.48 12.00
CA CYS A 74 -11.70 -8.18 12.60
C CYS A 74 -10.25 -7.74 12.31
N TRP A 75 -9.30 -8.68 12.28
CA TRP A 75 -7.88 -8.40 12.05
C TRP A 75 -7.58 -7.96 10.60
N THR A 76 -8.36 -8.37 9.60
CA THR A 76 -8.08 -8.03 8.19
C THR A 76 -8.21 -6.54 7.95
N ARG A 77 -9.11 -5.87 8.69
CA ARG A 77 -9.26 -4.40 8.65
C ARG A 77 -8.07 -3.69 9.29
N PHE A 78 -7.54 -4.25 10.37
CA PHE A 78 -6.34 -3.72 11.01
C PHE A 78 -5.14 -3.83 10.05
N VAL A 79 -4.95 -4.99 9.42
CA VAL A 79 -3.90 -5.19 8.42
C VAL A 79 -4.07 -4.26 7.22
N LEU A 80 -5.28 -4.08 6.70
CA LEU A 80 -5.54 -3.14 5.60
C LEU A 80 -5.16 -1.69 5.96
N ARG A 81 -5.40 -1.27 7.20
CA ARG A 81 -5.00 0.07 7.66
C ARG A 81 -3.49 0.20 7.86
N LEU A 82 -2.85 -0.81 8.41
CA LEU A 82 -1.39 -0.84 8.51
C LEU A 82 -0.77 -0.77 7.11
N PHE A 83 -1.30 -1.56 6.17
CA PHE A 83 -0.88 -1.53 4.78
C PHE A 83 -1.08 -0.13 4.18
N ALA A 84 -2.25 0.49 4.35
CA ALA A 84 -2.49 1.86 3.90
C ALA A 84 -1.51 2.87 4.52
N GLY A 85 -1.20 2.75 5.83
CA GLY A 85 -0.22 3.59 6.50
C GLY A 85 1.20 3.43 5.94
N ILE A 86 1.63 2.19 5.68
CA ILE A 86 2.92 1.90 5.05
C ILE A 86 2.97 2.50 3.65
N MET A 87 1.90 2.36 2.86
CA MET A 87 1.83 2.94 1.52
C MET A 87 1.82 4.47 1.52
N LEU A 88 1.24 5.11 2.55
CA LEU A 88 1.31 6.56 2.73
C LEU A 88 2.73 7.03 3.07
N LEU A 89 3.45 6.29 3.92
CA LEU A 89 4.86 6.57 4.21
C LEU A 89 5.74 6.39 2.97
N ASN A 90 5.49 5.34 2.19
CA ASN A 90 6.15 5.14 0.91
C ASN A 90 5.86 6.34 -0.04
N ALA A 91 4.59 6.73 -0.22
CA ALA A 91 4.24 7.90 -1.03
C ALA A 91 4.94 9.19 -0.57
N ALA A 92 5.03 9.41 0.75
CA ALA A 92 5.75 10.53 1.33
C ALA A 92 7.25 10.49 0.98
N SER A 93 7.88 9.32 1.01
CA SER A 93 9.28 9.18 0.59
C SER A 93 9.50 9.52 -0.89
N HIS A 94 8.60 9.12 -1.80
CA HIS A 94 8.74 9.52 -3.22
C HIS A 94 8.71 11.04 -3.38
N ILE A 95 7.82 11.72 -2.65
CA ILE A 95 7.69 13.18 -2.69
C ILE A 95 8.94 13.83 -2.09
N GLU A 96 9.33 13.44 -0.89
CA GLU A 96 10.49 13.99 -0.18
C GLU A 96 11.78 13.82 -1.00
N LEU A 97 12.02 12.62 -1.52
CA LEU A 97 13.23 12.33 -2.27
C LEU A 97 13.24 13.04 -3.61
N SER A 98 12.09 13.15 -4.29
CA SER A 98 12.01 13.92 -5.54
C SER A 98 12.29 15.41 -5.32
N LEU A 99 11.83 15.97 -4.20
CA LEU A 99 12.15 17.35 -3.82
C LEU A 99 13.63 17.52 -3.46
N LEU A 100 14.19 16.56 -2.70
CA LEU A 100 15.59 16.59 -2.28
C LEU A 100 16.56 16.47 -3.45
N THR A 101 16.26 15.61 -4.43
CA THR A 101 17.11 15.40 -5.61
C THR A 101 16.84 16.39 -6.74
N GLY A 102 15.71 17.10 -6.71
CA GLY A 102 15.25 17.94 -7.81
C GLY A 102 14.90 17.15 -9.07
N SER A 103 14.61 15.85 -8.94
CA SER A 103 14.30 14.94 -10.05
C SER A 103 13.07 14.10 -9.74
N ILE A 104 12.32 13.70 -10.76
CA ILE A 104 11.12 12.87 -10.57
C ILE A 104 11.54 11.43 -10.27
N MET A 105 11.28 10.95 -9.05
CA MET A 105 11.47 9.56 -8.68
C MET A 105 10.38 8.67 -9.30
N PRO A 106 10.72 7.54 -9.94
CA PRO A 106 9.74 6.54 -10.35
C PRO A 106 8.80 6.18 -9.21
N GLY A 107 7.49 6.26 -9.42
CA GLY A 107 6.47 6.08 -8.38
C GLY A 107 5.86 7.39 -7.88
N LEU A 108 6.44 8.55 -8.18
CA LEU A 108 5.94 9.85 -7.71
C LEU A 108 4.52 10.15 -8.22
N TRP A 109 4.24 9.88 -9.49
CA TRP A 109 2.95 10.23 -10.08
C TRP A 109 1.82 9.43 -9.45
N THR A 110 1.99 8.12 -9.36
CA THR A 110 1.02 7.26 -8.68
C THR A 110 0.99 7.50 -7.17
N ALA A 111 2.11 7.88 -6.54
CA ALA A 111 2.11 8.27 -5.12
C ALA A 111 1.14 9.44 -4.88
N VAL A 112 1.22 10.50 -5.69
CA VAL A 112 0.39 11.70 -5.53
C VAL A 112 -1.05 11.48 -5.98
N VAL A 113 -1.23 10.92 -7.19
CA VAL A 113 -2.55 10.85 -7.84
C VAL A 113 -3.38 9.66 -7.35
N LEU A 114 -2.74 8.60 -6.84
CA LEU A 114 -3.40 7.35 -6.52
C LEU A 114 -3.21 6.92 -5.07
N LEU A 115 -1.97 6.77 -4.58
CA LEU A 115 -1.71 6.26 -3.23
C LEU A 115 -2.20 7.22 -2.15
N LEU A 116 -1.82 8.51 -2.20
CA LEU A 116 -2.25 9.50 -1.22
C LEU A 116 -3.78 9.56 -1.06
N PRO A 117 -4.59 9.75 -2.11
CA PRO A 117 -6.04 9.80 -1.95
C PRO A 117 -6.63 8.46 -1.53
N MET A 118 -6.21 7.34 -2.13
CA MET A 118 -6.80 6.03 -1.87
C MET A 118 -6.45 5.54 -0.46
N MET A 119 -5.16 5.52 -0.13
CA MET A 119 -4.66 5.03 1.15
C MET A 119 -5.01 6.00 2.28
N GLY A 120 -5.00 7.31 2.00
CA GLY A 120 -5.45 8.33 2.94
C GLY A 120 -6.92 8.12 3.33
N TRP A 121 -7.79 7.90 2.33
CA TRP A 121 -9.20 7.60 2.58
C TRP A 121 -9.38 6.31 3.39
N ILE A 122 -8.65 5.25 3.08
CA ILE A 122 -8.72 3.97 3.83
C ILE A 122 -8.23 4.15 5.27
N ALA A 123 -7.14 4.89 5.48
CA ALA A 123 -6.51 5.07 6.79
C ALA A 123 -7.41 5.84 7.77
N VAL A 124 -8.06 6.91 7.32
CA VAL A 124 -8.89 7.79 8.18
C VAL A 124 -10.31 7.27 8.40
N ARG A 125 -10.74 6.25 7.64
CA ARG A 125 -12.12 5.76 7.70
C ARG A 125 -12.40 5.10 9.06
N PRO A 126 -13.50 5.44 9.76
CA PRO A 126 -13.83 4.85 11.06
C PRO A 126 -13.95 3.33 11.01
N ALA A 127 -13.50 2.64 12.07
CA ALA A 127 -13.71 1.20 12.16
C ALA A 127 -15.16 0.98 12.60
N PRO A 128 -15.94 0.11 11.94
CA PRO A 128 -17.18 -0.35 12.52
C PRO A 128 -16.88 -0.95 13.89
N ILE A 129 -17.48 -0.37 14.93
CA ILE A 129 -17.36 -0.83 16.31
C ILE A 129 -17.84 -2.29 16.33
N PRO A 130 -17.04 -3.26 16.84
CA PRO A 130 -17.54 -4.59 17.08
C PRO A 130 -18.74 -4.44 18.02
N HIS A 131 -19.95 -4.75 17.55
CA HIS A 131 -21.10 -4.82 18.44
C HIS A 131 -20.77 -5.91 19.46
N ALA A 132 -20.79 -5.55 20.74
CA ALA A 132 -20.67 -6.53 21.82
C ALA A 132 -21.69 -7.65 21.56
N PRO A 133 -21.35 -8.93 21.84
CA PRO A 133 -22.31 -10.01 21.74
C PRO A 133 -23.57 -9.59 22.49
N SER A 134 -24.72 -9.62 21.81
CA SER A 134 -26.00 -9.32 22.45
C SER A 134 -26.18 -10.31 23.60
N THR A 135 -26.05 -9.85 24.85
CA THR A 135 -26.35 -10.64 26.04
C THR A 135 -27.86 -10.84 26.23
N ALA A 136 -28.68 -10.47 25.24
CA ALA A 136 -30.11 -10.68 25.30
C ALA A 136 -30.47 -12.16 25.12
N GLY A 137 -30.82 -12.82 26.23
CA GLY A 137 -31.75 -13.95 26.19
C GLY A 137 -31.20 -15.33 26.54
N HIS A 138 -30.54 -15.47 27.70
CA HIS A 138 -30.76 -16.68 28.51
C HIS A 138 -31.66 -16.26 29.67
N VAL A 139 -32.97 -16.18 29.39
CA VAL A 139 -33.97 -16.28 30.44
C VAL A 139 -34.26 -17.77 30.59
N PRO A 140 -34.01 -18.37 31.77
CA PRO A 140 -34.24 -19.79 32.01
C PRO A 140 -35.71 -20.18 31.95
#